data_AF-R8BMB8-F1
#
_entry.id   AF-R8BMB8-F1
#
_cell.length_a   1.000
_cell.length_b   1.000
_cell.length_c   1.000
_cell.angle_alpha   90.00
_cell.angle_beta   90.00
_cell.angle_gamma   90.00
#
_symmetry.space_group_name_H-M   'P 1'
#
loop_
_entity.id
_entity.type
_entity.pdbx_description
1 polymer ?
#
loop_
_entity_poly.entity_id
_entity_poly.type
_entity_poly.pdbx_seq_one_letter_code
_entity_poly.pdbx_strand_id
1 'polypeptide(L)'
;MSGLLPKFINIRRGGYIVIIIGIAMQPWILSNTDSKFLSVMGSYAIFLAPLTGILHCEYYVIRRQRLSLQDLYTPNSSSSYWYFHGLSIRTLVSFCIGFFPFLPGYIHNITPSIHVSEGWSQLFYMCYPLGYFGTGAVHYAISYFFPPKELGKVDERDIYGTFAPGEKTPFGILVGVHPEDIEAGGSDSGDGESVPPKLANAEVQDARSA
;
A
#
# COMPACT_ATOMS: atom_id res chain seq x y z
N MET A 1 0.43 8.12 10.87
CA MET A 1 -0.47 8.22 12.04
C MET A 1 -1.85 8.78 11.68
N SER A 2 -1.96 9.85 10.89
CA SER A 2 -3.26 10.39 10.45
C SER A 2 -4.12 9.40 9.64
N GLY A 3 -3.51 8.54 8.82
CA GLY A 3 -4.24 7.52 8.06
C GLY A 3 -4.75 6.32 8.88
N LEU A 4 -4.19 6.07 10.07
CA LEU A 4 -4.61 4.95 10.94
C LEU A 4 -5.81 5.33 11.81
N LEU A 5 -5.84 6.58 12.29
CA LEU A 5 -6.87 7.09 13.19
C LEU A 5 -7.25 8.52 12.77
N PRO A 6 -7.89 8.70 11.60
CA PRO A 6 -8.18 10.03 11.05
C PRO A 6 -9.09 10.85 11.96
N LYS A 7 -9.95 10.18 12.74
CA LYS A 7 -10.83 10.83 13.72
C LYS A 7 -10.09 11.44 14.92
N PHE A 8 -8.91 10.95 15.25
CA PHE A 8 -8.19 11.32 16.48
C PHE A 8 -6.91 12.12 16.21
N ILE A 9 -6.24 11.92 15.07
CA ILE A 9 -4.90 12.47 14.81
C ILE A 9 -4.88 13.33 13.53
N ASN A 10 -4.77 14.65 13.73
CA ASN A 10 -4.47 15.60 12.66
C ASN A 10 -2.98 15.56 12.27
N ILE A 11 -2.66 15.95 11.02
CA ILE A 11 -1.28 15.94 10.48
C ILE A 11 -0.29 16.69 11.40
N ARG A 12 -0.72 17.83 11.96
CA ARG A 12 0.09 18.65 12.87
C ARG A 12 0.34 17.95 14.21
N ARG A 13 -0.69 17.32 14.78
CA ARG A 13 -0.57 16.58 16.05
C ARG A 13 0.31 15.33 15.89
N GLY A 14 0.16 14.62 14.77
CA GLY A 14 1.02 13.49 14.42
C GLY A 14 2.50 13.90 14.29
N GLY A 15 2.78 15.06 13.69
CA GLY A 15 4.15 15.60 13.58
C GLY A 15 4.82 15.79 14.94
N TYR A 16 4.12 16.39 15.91
CA TYR A 16 4.67 16.58 17.26
C TYR A 16 4.98 15.25 17.97
N ILE A 17 4.11 14.25 17.82
CA ILE A 17 4.33 12.91 18.40
C ILE A 17 5.60 12.27 17.83
N VAL A 18 5.80 12.35 16.51
CA VAL A 18 6.99 11.79 15.85
C VAL A 18 8.26 12.49 16.31
N ILE A 19 8.25 13.82 16.46
CA ILE A 19 9.41 14.58 16.97
C ILE A 19 9.78 14.15 18.39
N ILE A 20 8.79 14.04 19.29
CA ILE A 20 9.01 13.64 20.69
C ILE A 20 9.61 12.23 20.74
N ILE A 21 9.03 11.29 20.00
CA ILE A 21 9.53 9.90 19.95
C ILE A 21 10.95 9.86 19.34
N GLY A 22 11.21 10.65 18.30
CA GLY A 22 12.53 10.72 17.66
C GLY A 22 13.63 11.19 18.61
N ILE A 23 13.35 12.21 19.45
CA ILE A 23 14.29 12.68 20.47
C ILE A 23 14.42 11.64 21.60
N ALA A 24 13.32 11.02 22.01
CA ALA A 24 13.31 10.02 23.08
C ALA A 24 14.10 8.74 22.73
N MET A 25 14.20 8.38 21.44
CA MET A 25 15.03 7.27 20.96
C MET A 25 16.54 7.53 21.08
N GLN A 26 16.96 8.76 21.42
CA GLN A 26 18.36 9.16 21.63
C GLN A 26 19.29 8.68 20.51
N PRO A 27 19.10 9.15 19.26
CA PRO A 27 19.82 8.65 18.10
C PRO A 27 21.35 8.84 18.19
N TRP A 28 21.82 9.77 19.02
CA TRP A 28 23.25 10.00 19.24
C TRP A 28 23.97 8.80 19.85
N ILE A 29 23.29 7.91 20.60
CA ILE A 29 23.92 6.70 21.14
C ILE A 29 24.29 5.72 20.02
N LEU A 30 23.44 5.62 18.99
CA LEU A 30 23.68 4.76 17.83
C LEU A 30 24.88 5.24 16.99
N SER A 31 25.09 6.56 16.88
CA SER A 31 26.20 7.13 16.11
C SER A 31 27.58 6.98 16.77
N ASN A 32 27.64 6.71 18.08
CA ASN A 32 28.90 6.55 18.80
C ASN A 32 29.47 5.12 18.71
N THR A 33 28.79 4.17 18.07
CA THR A 33 29.25 2.78 17.96
C THR A 33 28.90 2.18 16.59
N ASP A 34 29.91 2.09 15.71
CA ASP A 34 29.76 1.63 14.32
C ASP A 34 29.12 0.24 14.19
N SER A 35 29.47 -0.70 15.09
CA SER A 35 28.95 -2.07 15.02
C SER A 35 27.48 -2.18 15.42
N LYS A 36 27.00 -1.34 16.34
CA LYS A 36 25.59 -1.32 16.78
C LYS A 36 24.67 -0.74 15.71
N PHE A 37 25.14 0.28 14.99
CA PHE A 37 24.39 0.85 13.87
C PHE A 37 24.13 -0.19 12.78
N LEU A 38 25.16 -0.95 12.38
CA LEU A 38 25.02 -1.93 11.32
C LEU A 38 24.08 -3.09 11.70
N SER A 39 24.16 -3.59 12.95
CA SER A 39 23.23 -4.63 13.42
C SER A 39 21.77 -4.17 13.45
N VAL A 40 21.53 -2.91 13.83
CA VAL A 40 20.18 -2.32 13.81
C VAL A 40 19.65 -2.19 12.38
N MET A 41 20.45 -1.71 11.44
CA MET A 41 20.07 -1.65 10.02
C MET A 41 19.82 -3.04 9.43
N GLY A 42 20.64 -4.02 9.80
CA GLY A 42 20.46 -5.42 9.42
C GLY A 42 19.14 -6.00 9.96
N SER A 43 18.75 -5.65 11.18
CA SER A 43 17.46 -6.05 11.76
C SER A 43 16.28 -5.57 10.92
N TYR A 44 16.30 -4.30 10.52
CA TYR A 44 15.23 -3.70 9.72
C TYR A 44 15.14 -4.34 8.33
N ALA A 45 16.28 -4.68 7.72
CA ALA A 45 16.31 -5.32 6.41
C ALA A 45 15.57 -6.67 6.40
N ILE A 46 15.69 -7.48 7.46
CA ILE A 46 15.02 -8.79 7.55
C ILE A 46 13.50 -8.65 7.58
N PHE A 47 12.95 -7.58 8.18
CA PHE A 47 11.50 -7.34 8.18
C PHE A 47 11.02 -6.70 6.87
N LEU A 48 11.80 -5.75 6.33
CA LEU A 48 11.43 -4.99 5.14
C LEU A 48 11.50 -5.84 3.85
N ALA A 49 12.47 -6.73 3.72
CA ALA A 49 12.62 -7.59 2.55
C ALA A 49 11.38 -8.47 2.26
N PRO A 50 10.87 -9.28 3.20
CA PRO A 50 9.65 -10.07 2.99
C PRO A 50 8.39 -9.20 2.82
N LEU A 51 8.27 -8.07 3.54
CA LEU A 51 7.13 -7.15 3.38
C LEU A 51 7.07 -6.55 1.97
N THR A 52 8.20 -6.07 1.47
CA THR A 52 8.28 -5.49 0.12
C THR A 52 8.06 -6.54 -0.96
N GLY A 53 8.57 -7.77 -0.80
CA GLY A 53 8.31 -8.88 -1.72
C GLY A 53 6.84 -9.24 -1.83
N ILE A 54 6.15 -9.33 -0.68
CA ILE A 54 4.70 -9.56 -0.62
C ILE A 54 3.94 -8.43 -1.31
N LEU A 55 4.26 -7.18 -0.99
CA LEU A 55 3.57 -6.00 -1.54
C LEU A 55 3.73 -5.94 -3.07
N HIS A 56 4.94 -6.22 -3.57
CA HIS A 56 5.21 -6.27 -5.01
C HIS A 56 4.42 -7.39 -5.68
N CYS A 57 4.41 -8.59 -5.09
CA CYS A 57 3.68 -9.74 -5.61
C CYS A 57 2.15 -9.49 -5.64
N GLU A 58 1.59 -8.96 -4.55
CA GLU A 58 0.15 -8.70 -4.44
C GLU A 58 -0.30 -7.65 -5.47
N TYR A 59 0.47 -6.57 -5.64
CA TYR A 59 0.09 -5.48 -6.54
C TYR A 59 0.35 -5.80 -8.02
N TYR A 60 1.55 -6.24 -8.38
CA TYR A 60 1.94 -6.43 -9.78
C TYR A 60 1.55 -7.79 -10.34
N VAL A 61 1.71 -8.87 -9.58
CA VAL A 61 1.51 -10.23 -10.09
C VAL A 61 0.06 -10.68 -9.92
N ILE A 62 -0.47 -10.56 -8.70
CA ILE A 62 -1.79 -11.07 -8.34
C ILE A 62 -2.88 -10.12 -8.86
N ARG A 63 -2.78 -8.83 -8.52
CA ARG A 63 -3.81 -7.83 -8.88
C ARG A 63 -3.57 -7.13 -10.21
N ARG A 64 -2.40 -7.33 -10.84
CA ARG A 64 -2.05 -6.75 -12.16
C ARG A 64 -2.33 -5.25 -12.23
N GLN A 65 -1.95 -4.52 -11.18
CA GLN A 65 -2.16 -3.07 -11.05
C GLN A 65 -3.63 -2.60 -11.03
N ARG A 66 -4.59 -3.52 -10.82
CA ARG A 66 -6.02 -3.19 -10.69
C ARG A 66 -6.43 -3.16 -9.22
N LEU A 67 -6.81 -1.98 -8.74
CA LEU A 67 -7.30 -1.76 -7.38
C LEU A 67 -8.59 -0.94 -7.42
N SER A 68 -9.59 -1.38 -6.65
CA SER A 68 -10.75 -0.59 -6.26
C SER A 68 -10.34 0.37 -5.13
N LEU A 69 -10.49 1.68 -5.35
CA LEU A 69 -10.21 2.74 -4.37
C LEU A 69 -11.35 2.84 -3.36
N GLN A 70 -12.60 2.66 -3.80
CA GLN A 70 -13.78 2.66 -2.91
C GLN A 70 -13.65 1.59 -1.82
N ASP A 71 -13.26 0.37 -2.20
CA ASP A 71 -13.10 -0.73 -1.25
C ASP A 71 -11.91 -0.48 -0.30
N LEU A 72 -10.91 0.30 -0.70
CA LEU A 72 -9.73 0.61 0.12
C LEU A 72 -10.07 1.53 1.31
N TYR A 73 -11.05 2.42 1.15
CA TYR A 73 -11.50 3.36 2.17
C TYR A 73 -12.76 2.92 2.92
N THR A 74 -13.32 1.76 2.58
CA THR A 74 -14.57 1.26 3.16
C THR A 74 -14.30 0.20 4.25
N PRO A 75 -14.50 0.51 5.55
CA PRO A 75 -14.21 -0.41 6.66
C PRO A 75 -15.41 -1.33 6.97
N ASN A 76 -15.89 -2.08 5.98
CA ASN A 76 -17.09 -2.93 6.04
C ASN A 76 -16.76 -4.33 5.51
N SER A 77 -17.48 -5.36 5.97
CA SER A 77 -17.46 -6.72 5.41
C SER A 77 -17.80 -6.81 3.92
N SER A 78 -18.41 -5.78 3.34
CA SER A 78 -18.65 -5.64 1.90
C SER A 78 -17.40 -5.26 1.10
N SER A 79 -16.32 -4.81 1.75
CA SER A 79 -15.08 -4.47 1.06
C SER A 79 -14.31 -5.74 0.68
N SER A 80 -13.83 -5.79 -0.55
CA SER A 80 -12.91 -6.84 -1.05
C SER A 80 -11.69 -7.05 -0.14
N TYR A 81 -11.25 -6.00 0.57
CA TYR A 81 -10.06 -6.02 1.41
C TYR A 81 -10.33 -6.33 2.90
N TRP A 82 -11.58 -6.60 3.28
CA TRP A 82 -11.91 -6.87 4.69
C TRP A 82 -11.43 -8.24 5.17
N TYR A 83 -11.29 -9.25 4.29
CA TYR A 83 -10.81 -10.60 4.66
C TYR A 83 -11.41 -11.12 5.99
N PHE A 84 -10.58 -11.59 6.93
CA PHE A 84 -11.00 -11.99 8.27
C PHE A 84 -10.84 -10.81 9.23
N HIS A 85 -11.89 -10.00 9.39
CA HIS A 85 -11.93 -8.83 10.31
C HIS A 85 -10.82 -7.78 10.06
N GLY A 86 -10.46 -7.56 8.80
CA GLY A 86 -9.42 -6.64 8.35
C GLY A 86 -8.05 -7.29 8.13
N LEU A 87 -7.90 -8.60 8.38
CA LEU A 87 -6.62 -9.31 8.25
C LEU A 87 -6.65 -10.41 7.18
N SER A 88 -5.68 -10.34 6.26
CA SER A 88 -5.39 -11.42 5.31
C SER A 88 -4.47 -12.44 5.97
N ILE A 89 -5.04 -13.57 6.40
CA ILE A 89 -4.30 -14.70 7.00
C ILE A 89 -3.22 -15.20 6.02
N ARG A 90 -3.52 -15.22 4.72
CA ARG A 90 -2.58 -15.63 3.68
C ARG A 90 -1.31 -14.78 3.68
N THR A 91 -1.47 -13.46 3.73
CA THR A 91 -0.37 -12.51 3.73
C THR A 91 0.46 -12.65 5.00
N LEU A 92 -0.19 -12.84 6.15
CA LEU A 92 0.47 -13.07 7.44
C LEU A 92 1.29 -14.38 7.44
N VAL A 93 0.71 -15.48 6.96
CA VAL A 93 1.39 -16.78 6.87
C VAL A 93 2.60 -16.68 5.93
N SER A 94 2.43 -16.03 4.77
CA SER A 94 3.52 -15.83 3.81
C SER A 94 4.68 -15.06 4.45
N PHE A 95 4.36 -13.98 5.19
CA PHE A 95 5.34 -13.19 5.91
C PHE A 95 6.07 -14.01 6.96
N CYS A 96 5.37 -14.79 7.78
CA CYS A 96 6.00 -15.64 8.79
C CYS A 96 6.94 -16.68 8.17
N ILE A 97 6.53 -17.33 7.07
CA ILE A 97 7.36 -18.32 6.36
C ILE A 97 8.61 -17.66 5.75
N GLY A 98 8.46 -16.47 5.18
CA GLY A 98 9.58 -15.72 4.61
C GLY A 98 10.55 -15.17 5.65
N PHE A 99 10.04 -14.73 6.79
CA PHE A 99 10.83 -14.10 7.86
C PHE A 99 11.60 -15.11 8.71
N PHE A 100 10.98 -16.24 9.06
CA PHE A 100 11.50 -17.18 10.05
C PHE A 100 12.90 -17.75 9.73
N PRO A 101 13.24 -18.09 8.47
CA PRO A 101 14.57 -18.62 8.13
C PRO A 101 15.72 -17.64 8.37
N PHE A 102 15.46 -16.34 8.49
CA PHE A 102 16.49 -15.33 8.69
C PHE A 102 16.77 -15.02 10.17
N LEU A 103 15.88 -15.44 11.08
CA LEU A 103 16.05 -15.24 12.53
C LEU A 103 17.33 -15.86 13.10
N PRO A 104 17.72 -17.10 12.76
CA PRO A 104 18.93 -17.71 13.32
C PRO A 104 20.20 -16.93 12.99
N GLY A 105 20.35 -16.47 11.73
CA GLY A 105 21.49 -15.66 11.30
C GLY A 105 21.51 -14.27 11.94
N TYR A 106 20.34 -13.68 12.17
CA TYR A 106 20.20 -12.42 12.90
C TYR A 106 20.64 -12.53 14.37
N ILE A 107 20.20 -13.58 15.07
CA ILE A 107 20.54 -13.82 16.48
C ILE A 107 22.06 -13.93 16.65
N HIS A 108 22.73 -14.64 15.73
CA HIS A 108 24.18 -14.74 15.71
C HIS A 108 24.87 -13.38 15.50
N ASN A 109 24.31 -12.51 14.64
CA ASN A 109 24.86 -11.18 14.37
C ASN A 109 24.82 -10.25 15.61
N ILE A 110 23.78 -10.34 16.44
CA ILE A 110 23.63 -9.48 17.63
C ILE A 110 24.33 -10.07 18.85
N THR A 111 24.26 -11.39 18.99
CA THR A 111 24.77 -12.14 20.15
C THR A 111 25.76 -13.20 19.67
N PRO A 112 27.04 -12.83 19.49
CA PRO A 112 28.06 -13.75 18.97
C PRO A 112 28.37 -14.92 19.92
N SER A 113 27.84 -14.91 21.14
CA SER A 113 27.93 -16.02 22.11
C SER A 113 27.19 -17.29 21.64
N ILE A 114 26.19 -17.15 20.76
CA ILE A 114 25.41 -18.27 20.25
C ILE A 114 26.04 -18.75 18.94
N HIS A 115 26.62 -19.95 18.96
CA HIS A 115 27.16 -20.59 17.75
C HIS A 115 26.01 -21.14 16.88
N VAL A 116 25.93 -20.64 15.65
CA VAL A 116 24.98 -21.08 14.63
C VAL A 116 25.79 -21.59 13.44
N SER A 117 25.26 -22.59 12.71
CA SER A 117 25.91 -23.11 11.49
C SER A 117 26.12 -21.99 10.46
N GLU A 118 27.27 -22.05 9.76
CA GLU A 118 27.72 -21.06 8.78
C GLU A 118 26.66 -20.72 7.73
N GLY A 119 25.86 -21.70 7.32
CA GLY A 119 24.79 -21.51 6.34
C GLY A 119 23.72 -20.49 6.78
N TRP A 120 23.40 -20.41 8.07
CA TRP A 120 22.42 -19.45 8.58
C TRP A 120 22.97 -18.02 8.62
N SER A 121 24.27 -17.87 8.89
CA SER A 121 24.94 -16.57 8.86
C SER A 121 25.02 -16.03 7.42
N GLN A 122 25.31 -16.91 6.45
CA GLN A 122 25.31 -16.55 5.03
C GLN A 122 23.90 -16.18 4.52
N LEU A 123 22.87 -16.88 4.98
CA LEU A 123 21.46 -16.54 4.71
C LEU A 123 21.09 -15.13 5.18
N PHE A 124 21.61 -14.69 6.33
CA PHE A 124 21.38 -13.33 6.82
C PHE A 124 22.02 -12.26 5.93
N TYR A 125 23.25 -12.48 5.44
CA TYR A 125 23.87 -11.55 4.49
C TYR A 125 23.11 -11.43 3.16
N MET A 126 22.42 -12.50 2.76
CA MET A 126 21.58 -12.54 1.56
C MET A 126 20.08 -12.32 1.86
N CYS A 127 19.73 -11.81 3.04
CA CYS A 127 18.34 -11.69 3.49
C CYS A 127 17.49 -10.81 2.56
N TYR A 128 18.08 -9.81 1.90
CA TYR A 128 17.33 -8.90 1.06
C TYR A 128 16.82 -9.56 -0.23
N PRO A 129 17.68 -10.11 -1.12
CA PRO A 129 17.21 -10.79 -2.32
C PRO A 129 16.41 -12.06 -1.98
N LEU A 130 16.87 -12.88 -1.01
CA LEU A 130 16.17 -14.11 -0.66
C LEU A 130 14.84 -13.85 0.04
N GLY A 131 14.77 -12.83 0.90
CA GLY A 131 13.53 -12.43 1.56
C GLY A 131 12.54 -11.84 0.57
N TYR A 132 13.00 -11.00 -0.36
CA TYR A 132 12.15 -10.41 -1.38
C TYR A 132 11.58 -11.47 -2.35
N PHE A 133 12.45 -12.23 -3.03
CA PHE A 133 12.01 -13.21 -4.03
C PHE A 133 11.40 -14.46 -3.39
N GLY A 134 11.99 -14.96 -2.31
CA GLY A 134 11.50 -16.15 -1.62
C GLY A 134 10.10 -15.93 -1.02
N THR A 135 9.92 -14.84 -0.28
CA THR A 135 8.59 -14.53 0.29
C THR A 135 7.58 -14.16 -0.79
N GLY A 136 8.00 -13.44 -1.84
CA GLY A 136 7.15 -13.15 -2.99
C GLY A 136 6.66 -14.43 -3.68
N ALA A 137 7.55 -15.40 -3.90
CA ALA A 137 7.20 -16.70 -4.50
C ALA A 137 6.27 -17.53 -3.61
N VAL A 138 6.53 -17.57 -2.30
CA VAL A 138 5.63 -18.23 -1.33
C VAL A 138 4.26 -17.56 -1.34
N HIS A 139 4.21 -16.22 -1.33
CA HIS A 139 2.96 -15.49 -1.35
C HIS A 139 2.19 -15.72 -2.65
N TYR A 140 2.90 -15.75 -3.79
CA TYR A 140 2.32 -16.11 -5.08
C TYR A 140 1.72 -17.51 -5.05
N ALA A 141 2.46 -18.51 -4.56
CA ALA A 141 1.98 -19.89 -4.48
C ALA A 141 0.72 -20.01 -3.61
N ILE A 142 0.70 -19.40 -2.42
CA ILE A 142 -0.47 -19.46 -1.55
C ILE A 142 -1.64 -18.70 -2.18
N SER A 143 -1.39 -17.57 -2.85
CA SER A 143 -2.43 -16.80 -3.55
C SER A 143 -2.94 -17.50 -4.81
N TYR A 144 -2.14 -18.38 -5.40
CA TYR A 144 -2.55 -19.23 -6.52
C TYR A 144 -3.51 -20.32 -6.07
N PHE A 145 -3.23 -20.99 -4.95
CA PHE A 145 -4.14 -22.01 -4.39
C PHE A 145 -5.39 -21.42 -3.74
N PHE A 146 -5.27 -20.25 -3.13
CA PHE A 146 -6.37 -19.56 -2.46
C PHE A 146 -6.49 -18.14 -3.04
N PRO A 147 -7.17 -17.94 -4.17
CA PRO A 147 -7.28 -16.63 -4.81
C PRO A 147 -8.03 -15.61 -3.91
N PRO A 148 -7.57 -14.34 -3.84
CA PRO A 148 -8.33 -13.30 -3.14
C PRO A 148 -9.70 -13.07 -3.77
N LYS A 149 -10.68 -12.72 -2.92
CA LYS A 149 -12.02 -12.34 -3.37
C LYS A 149 -11.96 -11.07 -4.22
N GLU A 150 -12.74 -11.02 -5.30
CA GLU A 150 -12.88 -9.85 -6.19
C GLU A 150 -11.57 -9.38 -6.86
N LEU A 151 -10.77 -10.32 -7.35
CA LEU A 151 -9.59 -10.04 -8.19
C LEU A 151 -9.95 -9.18 -9.41
N GLY A 152 -9.30 -8.02 -9.53
CA GLY A 152 -9.39 -7.17 -10.71
C GLY A 152 -10.62 -6.26 -10.77
N LYS A 153 -11.40 -6.17 -9.68
CA LYS A 153 -12.44 -5.14 -9.52
C LYS A 153 -11.78 -3.76 -9.51
N VAL A 154 -12.20 -2.93 -10.45
CA VAL A 154 -11.84 -1.52 -10.55
C VAL A 154 -13.11 -0.72 -10.30
N ASP A 155 -12.97 0.47 -9.69
CA ASP A 155 -14.12 1.34 -9.47
C ASP A 155 -14.76 1.73 -10.81
N GLU A 156 -16.08 1.60 -10.91
CA GLU A 156 -16.82 2.03 -12.11
C GLU A 156 -16.84 3.54 -12.26
N ARG A 157 -16.77 4.27 -11.13
CA ARG A 157 -16.91 5.72 -11.03
C ARG A 157 -15.79 6.32 -10.20
N ASP A 158 -15.22 7.42 -10.68
CA ASP A 158 -14.22 8.19 -9.95
C ASP A 158 -14.88 9.12 -8.93
N ILE A 159 -15.18 8.59 -7.74
CA ILE A 159 -15.79 9.34 -6.63
C ILE A 159 -14.81 10.36 -6.03
N TYR A 160 -13.50 10.12 -6.15
CA TYR A 160 -12.46 10.91 -5.49
C TYR A 160 -11.89 12.04 -6.36
N GLY A 161 -12.37 12.18 -7.61
CA GLY A 161 -11.87 13.20 -8.54
C GLY A 161 -10.38 13.01 -8.84
N THR A 162 -9.94 11.76 -8.96
CA THR A 162 -8.54 11.39 -9.17
C THR A 162 -8.07 11.75 -10.58
N PHE A 163 -8.98 11.74 -11.57
CA PHE A 163 -8.70 11.98 -12.97
C PHE A 163 -9.27 13.30 -13.48
N ALA A 164 -8.67 13.85 -14.54
CA ALA A 164 -9.17 15.07 -15.18
C ALA A 164 -10.52 14.80 -15.88
N PRO A 165 -11.49 15.73 -15.85
CA PRO A 165 -12.78 15.56 -16.52
C PRO A 165 -12.62 15.17 -18.00
N GLY A 166 -13.19 14.05 -18.42
CA GLY A 166 -13.12 13.58 -19.82
C GLY A 166 -11.92 12.69 -20.16
N GLU A 167 -11.03 12.40 -19.20
CA GLU A 167 -9.92 11.47 -19.41
C GLU A 167 -10.42 10.01 -19.46
N LYS A 168 -10.22 9.35 -20.62
CA LYS A 168 -10.49 7.92 -20.74
C LYS A 168 -9.38 7.15 -20.02
N THR A 169 -9.67 6.70 -18.80
CA THR A 169 -8.74 5.82 -18.09
C THR A 169 -8.57 4.50 -18.85
N PRO A 170 -7.38 3.88 -18.85
CA PRO A 170 -7.14 2.58 -19.49
C PRO A 170 -7.96 1.42 -18.86
N PHE A 171 -8.69 1.70 -17.78
CA PHE A 171 -9.50 0.75 -17.04
C PHE A 171 -11.01 0.93 -17.22
N GLY A 172 -11.46 1.88 -18.06
CA GLY A 172 -12.88 2.08 -18.39
C GLY A 172 -13.70 2.77 -17.28
N ILE A 173 -13.04 3.51 -16.38
CA ILE A 173 -13.68 4.26 -15.29
C ILE A 173 -14.44 5.45 -15.88
N LEU A 174 -15.71 5.62 -15.52
CA LEU A 174 -16.49 6.80 -15.86
C LEU A 174 -16.02 7.98 -14.99
N VAL A 175 -15.37 8.94 -15.64
CA VAL A 175 -14.84 10.15 -15.02
C VAL A 175 -15.86 11.27 -15.14
N GLY A 176 -16.15 11.96 -14.03
CA GLY A 176 -16.87 13.25 -14.06
C GLY A 176 -18.36 13.22 -13.75
N VAL A 177 -18.82 12.40 -12.80
CA VAL A 177 -20.15 12.62 -12.20
C VAL A 177 -19.99 12.79 -10.70
N HIS A 178 -19.96 14.04 -10.24
CA HIS A 178 -20.03 14.34 -8.82
C HIS A 178 -21.45 13.99 -8.32
N PRO A 179 -21.63 13.46 -7.10
CA PRO A 179 -22.98 13.21 -6.55
C PRO A 179 -23.88 14.45 -6.58
N GLU A 180 -23.27 15.62 -6.45
CA GLU A 180 -23.92 16.94 -6.50
C GLU A 180 -24.49 17.27 -7.89
N ASP A 181 -23.87 16.76 -8.96
CA ASP A 181 -24.35 16.95 -10.34
C ASP A 181 -25.58 16.07 -10.65
N ILE A 182 -25.83 15.02 -9.84
CA ILE A 182 -26.99 14.13 -9.98
C ILE A 182 -28.21 14.70 -9.24
N GLU A 183 -28.03 15.28 -8.04
CA GLU A 183 -29.14 15.90 -7.29
C GLU A 183 -29.68 17.15 -7.99
N ALA A 184 -28.83 17.89 -8.71
CA ALA A 184 -29.25 19.01 -9.55
C ALA A 184 -29.99 18.58 -10.83
N GLY A 185 -29.87 17.31 -11.24
CA GLY A 185 -30.48 16.74 -12.46
C GLY A 185 -31.80 15.99 -12.24
N GLY A 186 -32.31 15.94 -11.00
CA GLY A 186 -33.55 15.25 -10.64
C GLY A 186 -34.85 15.93 -11.09
N SER A 187 -34.77 17.01 -11.86
CA SER A 187 -35.94 17.73 -12.37
C SER A 187 -35.70 18.32 -13.76
N ASP A 188 -35.40 17.50 -14.77
CA ASP A 188 -36.05 17.73 -16.05
C ASP A 188 -36.06 16.47 -16.91
N SER A 189 -37.21 16.26 -17.50
CA SER A 189 -37.54 15.24 -18.47
C SER A 189 -36.99 15.58 -19.86
N GLY A 190 -36.50 14.56 -20.57
CA GLY A 190 -36.52 14.54 -22.04
C GLY A 190 -35.26 15.04 -22.74
N ASP A 191 -34.79 14.18 -23.64
CA ASP A 191 -34.05 14.48 -24.87
C ASP A 191 -32.57 14.89 -24.78
N GLY A 192 -31.78 14.16 -25.58
CA GLY A 192 -30.61 14.60 -26.34
C GLY A 192 -29.64 15.59 -25.70
N GLU A 193 -28.42 15.11 -25.47
CA GLU A 193 -27.18 15.88 -25.65
C GLU A 193 -27.12 17.24 -24.93
N SER A 194 -26.60 17.25 -23.71
CA SER A 194 -26.12 18.48 -23.11
C SER A 194 -24.80 18.26 -22.39
N VAL A 195 -23.74 18.70 -23.07
CA VAL A 195 -22.46 19.06 -22.45
C VAL A 195 -22.76 20.08 -21.34
N PRO A 196 -22.24 19.90 -20.12
CA PRO A 196 -22.57 20.80 -19.02
C PRO A 196 -22.08 22.23 -19.30
N PRO A 197 -22.86 23.26 -18.88
CA PRO A 197 -22.64 24.67 -19.24
C PRO A 197 -21.31 25.28 -18.76
N LYS A 198 -20.52 24.53 -17.96
CA LYS A 198 -19.20 24.95 -17.49
C LYS A 198 -18.06 24.61 -18.45
N LEU A 199 -18.25 23.69 -19.40
CA LEU A 199 -17.23 23.32 -20.40
C LEU A 199 -17.29 24.21 -21.65
N ALA A 200 -18.48 24.66 -22.06
CA ALA A 200 -18.66 25.53 -23.23
C ALA A 200 -17.94 26.88 -23.12
N ASN A 201 -17.79 27.42 -21.89
CA ASN A 201 -17.13 28.71 -21.69
C ASN A 201 -15.59 28.60 -21.72
N ALA A 202 -15.02 27.41 -21.47
CA ALA A 202 -13.57 27.20 -21.50
C ALA A 202 -13.05 27.09 -22.95
N GLU A 203 -13.78 26.40 -23.83
CA GLU A 203 -13.40 26.30 -25.26
C GLU A 203 -13.52 27.65 -26.00
N VAL A 204 -14.46 28.51 -25.61
CA VAL A 204 -14.65 29.83 -26.24
C VAL A 204 -13.60 30.85 -25.81
N GLN A 205 -12.97 30.67 -24.64
CA GLN A 205 -11.88 31.53 -24.17
C GLN A 205 -10.53 31.18 -24.80
N ASP A 206 -10.24 29.90 -25.04
CA ASP A 206 -9.00 29.47 -25.73
C ASP A 206 -9.04 29.77 -27.24
N ALA A 207 -10.22 29.79 -27.87
CA ALA A 207 -10.37 30.13 -29.28
C ALA A 207 -10.24 31.64 -29.59
N ARG A 208 -10.17 32.51 -28.57
CA ARG A 208 -10.03 33.97 -28.72
C ARG A 208 -8.63 34.51 -28.41
N SER A 209 -7.70 33.65 -27.98
CA SER A 209 -6.35 34.00 -27.56
C SER A 209 -5.24 33.43 -28.47
N ALA A 210 -5.60 32.76 -29.57
CA ALA A 210 -4.72 32.38 -30.67
C ALA A 210 -4.90 33.33 -31.87
#